data_AF-A0A7S4VVJ0-F1
#
_entry.id   AF-A0A7S4VVJ0-F1
#
_cell.length_a   1.000
_cell.length_b   1.000
_cell.length_c   1.000
_cell.angle_alpha   90.00
_cell.angle_beta   90.00
_cell.angle_gamma   90.00
#
_symmetry.space_group_name_H-M   'P 1'
#
loop_
_entity.id
_entity.type
_entity.pdbx_description
1 polymer ?
#
loop_
_entity_poly.entity_id
_entity_poly.type
_entity_poly.pdbx_seq_one_letter_code
_entity_poly.pdbx_strand_id
1 'polypeptide(L)'
;MDPSFGLFGGRPRLPRECSCGNTQDERCNEAGLLNHHNYPPFAYLQDENDIDLRYYGQDDTEFMYSPIRHWALVGEIVDTNFFIRPRVTIQTRFGEKILVNFHLEDANKPTFFDWTDLQRGACLIMFYANKRTFLDMNQGVRQESPDSVMLFPAGFRDLANEVQGYSNPISCSYCGKPETTDHKLCRCKLCRVARYCGRECQAPHWKKSHKKLCRHATMLSSLATLDFSTFNNFIDWNFVIEDPPTREEKEQKSKKAARDMLYEMGVQNPELSSMLARLEALLSAIENKSMEADTVTKKYLESSMFIRKLKQEDPEEARCFSVPVGETFLVQSLCAFLESVKGSPDLRSHVVDLNLPRSTGGFVPGHQMSHFVLEEVLDCMFFALPIWQHEESIGDISWAVESHAVFERSKSLYEDNRRVWDIPNDDGPDALIVKNRVSGTCFFANDNMETVASIGEHRAKARPNETVIRVLRATANESWADTIRRIATKQDVPDNVYTLWIREEVPLCGRFNPPREQQSLVEKLLDRERISHTDLLLRALGKTPANILHPREASFEEDEEDQQVDRSLGFMKCASCSVRKSRASFSKNQRRTKGALARCKECIHG
;
A
#
# COMPACT_ATOMS: atom_id res chain seq x y z
N MET A 1 -54.86 -25.71 6.75
CA MET A 1 -54.26 -25.89 5.42
C MET A 1 -52.83 -25.37 5.52
N ASP A 2 -51.92 -26.21 5.06
CA ASP A 2 -50.47 -26.28 5.35
C ASP A 2 -49.64 -25.06 4.91
N PRO A 3 -48.61 -24.64 5.67
CA PRO A 3 -47.59 -23.71 5.21
C PRO A 3 -46.43 -24.51 4.60
N SER A 4 -46.54 -24.89 3.33
CA SER A 4 -45.49 -25.60 2.58
C SER A 4 -45.25 -25.00 1.19
N PHE A 5 -45.01 -23.69 1.13
CA PHE A 5 -44.33 -23.07 -0.02
C PHE A 5 -42.87 -22.79 0.36
N GLY A 6 -42.08 -23.87 0.39
CA GLY A 6 -40.64 -23.80 0.59
C GLY A 6 -39.91 -23.31 -0.66
N LEU A 7 -38.89 -22.48 -0.42
CA LEU A 7 -37.85 -22.00 -1.32
C LEU A 7 -37.01 -23.15 -1.91
N PHE A 8 -37.58 -24.01 -2.74
CA PHE A 8 -36.83 -25.04 -3.47
C PHE A 8 -36.93 -24.78 -4.98
N GLY A 9 -36.18 -23.78 -5.46
CA GLY A 9 -35.73 -23.79 -6.83
C GLY A 9 -34.89 -25.05 -7.06
N GLY A 10 -35.32 -25.93 -7.95
CA GLY A 10 -34.62 -27.20 -8.21
C GLY A 10 -33.15 -26.95 -8.56
N ARG A 11 -32.23 -27.63 -7.86
CA ARG A 11 -30.78 -27.50 -8.09
C ARG A 11 -30.42 -27.81 -9.56
N PRO A 12 -29.39 -27.17 -10.14
CA PRO A 12 -29.03 -27.37 -11.54
C PRO A 12 -28.72 -28.84 -11.85
N ARG A 13 -29.26 -29.36 -12.96
CA ARG A 13 -28.88 -30.68 -13.48
C ARG A 13 -27.48 -30.61 -14.10
N LEU A 14 -26.59 -31.47 -13.62
CA LEU A 14 -25.22 -31.54 -14.13
C LEU A 14 -25.16 -32.31 -15.45
N PRO A 15 -24.22 -31.98 -16.36
CA PRO A 15 -24.03 -32.73 -17.60
C PRO A 15 -23.61 -34.19 -17.38
N ARG A 16 -22.91 -34.47 -16.27
CA ARG A 16 -22.54 -35.81 -15.82
C ARG A 16 -22.68 -35.92 -14.32
N GLU A 17 -23.21 -37.04 -13.86
CA GLU A 17 -23.31 -37.35 -12.43
C GLU A 17 -22.00 -37.88 -11.87
N CYS A 18 -21.87 -37.84 -10.54
CA CYS A 18 -20.79 -38.47 -9.81
C CYS A 18 -20.94 -39.99 -9.89
N SER A 19 -19.82 -40.70 -9.90
CA SER A 19 -19.78 -42.16 -9.86
C SER A 19 -20.43 -42.77 -8.62
N CYS A 20 -20.61 -42.01 -7.52
CA CYS A 20 -21.37 -42.47 -6.36
C CYS A 20 -22.90 -42.49 -6.59
N GLY A 21 -23.39 -42.04 -7.75
CA GLY A 21 -24.80 -42.08 -8.14
C GLY A 21 -25.65 -40.93 -7.59
N ASN A 22 -25.06 -39.99 -6.82
CA ASN A 22 -25.76 -38.79 -6.38
C ASN A 22 -24.78 -37.64 -6.10
N THR A 23 -24.75 -36.62 -6.96
CA THR A 23 -23.96 -35.39 -6.72
C THR A 23 -24.61 -34.45 -5.71
N GLN A 24 -25.88 -34.69 -5.36
CA GLN A 24 -26.66 -33.85 -4.47
C GLN A 24 -26.55 -34.29 -3.00
N ASP A 25 -25.99 -35.47 -2.72
CA ASP A 25 -25.80 -35.99 -1.37
C ASP A 25 -24.63 -35.28 -0.67
N GLU A 26 -24.79 -35.02 0.62
CA GLU A 26 -23.75 -34.56 1.54
C GLU A 26 -22.68 -35.64 1.82
N ARG A 27 -22.87 -36.86 1.29
CA ARG A 27 -21.94 -37.96 1.43
C ARG A 27 -21.45 -38.42 0.07
N CYS A 28 -20.15 -38.22 -0.17
CA CYS A 28 -19.44 -38.75 -1.32
C CYS A 28 -18.48 -39.87 -0.86
N ASN A 29 -18.68 -41.08 -1.38
CA ASN A 29 -17.83 -42.23 -1.06
C ASN A 29 -16.58 -42.35 -1.96
N GLU A 30 -16.40 -41.41 -2.89
CA GLU A 30 -15.22 -41.37 -3.76
C GLU A 30 -13.99 -40.84 -3.01
N ALA A 31 -12.81 -41.29 -3.43
CA ALA A 31 -11.54 -40.88 -2.84
C ALA A 31 -10.78 -39.88 -3.75
N GLY A 32 -9.83 -39.15 -3.14
CA GLY A 32 -8.95 -38.21 -3.84
C GLY A 32 -9.71 -37.17 -4.66
N LEU A 33 -9.21 -36.86 -5.86
CA LEU A 33 -9.81 -35.89 -6.78
C LEU A 33 -11.20 -36.27 -7.32
N LEU A 34 -11.68 -37.48 -7.00
CA LEU A 34 -13.01 -37.93 -7.41
C LEU A 34 -14.10 -37.59 -6.38
N ASN A 35 -13.72 -37.17 -5.17
CA ASN A 35 -14.65 -36.77 -4.13
C ASN A 35 -15.36 -35.45 -4.47
N HIS A 36 -16.65 -35.50 -4.81
CA HIS A 36 -17.42 -34.31 -5.22
C HIS A 36 -17.72 -33.33 -4.08
N HIS A 37 -17.39 -33.68 -2.84
CA HIS A 37 -17.49 -32.77 -1.69
C HIS A 37 -16.25 -31.91 -1.56
N ASN A 38 -15.07 -32.53 -1.67
CA ASN A 38 -13.79 -31.83 -1.67
C ASN A 38 -13.58 -31.07 -2.99
N TYR A 39 -14.06 -31.66 -4.09
CA TYR A 39 -13.91 -31.15 -5.46
C TYR A 39 -15.28 -31.02 -6.15
N PRO A 40 -16.08 -30.01 -5.77
CA PRO A 40 -17.45 -29.85 -6.25
C PRO A 40 -17.55 -29.51 -7.74
N PRO A 41 -18.71 -29.80 -8.37
CA PRO A 41 -19.05 -29.22 -9.66
C PRO A 41 -19.22 -27.70 -9.52
N PHE A 42 -19.01 -26.99 -10.62
CA PHE A 42 -19.08 -25.53 -10.63
C PHE A 42 -20.48 -25.00 -10.33
N ALA A 43 -21.52 -25.70 -10.78
CA ALA A 43 -22.91 -25.39 -10.47
C ALA A 43 -23.15 -25.29 -8.95
N TYR A 44 -22.36 -26.02 -8.15
CA TYR A 44 -22.48 -26.11 -6.70
C TYR A 44 -21.48 -25.23 -5.94
N LEU A 45 -20.66 -24.45 -6.64
CA LEU A 45 -19.91 -23.38 -6.00
C LEU A 45 -20.85 -22.24 -5.63
N GLN A 46 -20.58 -21.65 -4.46
CA GLN A 46 -21.28 -20.48 -3.97
C GLN A 46 -21.01 -19.24 -4.85
N ASP A 47 -22.01 -18.36 -4.91
CA ASP A 47 -21.89 -17.02 -5.47
C ASP A 47 -21.39 -16.05 -4.38
N GLU A 48 -20.98 -14.85 -4.75
CA GLU A 48 -20.43 -13.78 -3.90
C GLU A 48 -21.37 -13.37 -2.76
N ASN A 49 -22.67 -13.52 -3.02
CA ASN A 49 -23.75 -13.07 -2.14
C ASN A 49 -24.49 -14.25 -1.49
N ASP A 50 -23.93 -15.46 -1.56
CA ASP A 50 -24.56 -16.68 -1.06
C ASP A 50 -23.63 -17.41 -0.07
N ILE A 51 -24.22 -18.10 0.90
CA ILE A 51 -23.51 -18.92 1.89
C ILE A 51 -23.92 -20.36 1.68
N ASP A 52 -22.97 -21.20 1.28
CA ASP A 52 -23.20 -22.63 1.15
C ASP A 52 -22.94 -23.36 2.47
N LEU A 53 -24.01 -23.83 3.11
CA LEU A 53 -23.94 -24.53 4.40
C LEU A 53 -23.14 -25.85 4.36
N ARG A 54 -22.77 -26.35 3.17
CA ARG A 54 -21.83 -27.48 3.04
C ARG A 54 -20.39 -27.09 3.38
N TYR A 55 -20.05 -25.83 3.14
CA TYR A 55 -18.70 -25.28 3.30
C TYR A 55 -18.61 -24.30 4.46
N TYR A 56 -19.73 -23.71 4.88
CA TYR A 56 -19.80 -22.70 5.93
C TYR A 56 -20.74 -23.14 7.07
N GLY A 57 -20.36 -22.81 8.29
CA GLY A 57 -21.16 -23.01 9.49
C GLY A 57 -21.17 -21.76 10.35
N GLN A 58 -22.20 -21.64 11.18
CA GLN A 58 -22.31 -20.58 12.17
C GLN A 58 -21.22 -20.78 13.23
N ASP A 59 -20.50 -19.71 13.57
CA ASP A 59 -19.54 -19.76 14.67
C ASP A 59 -20.23 -19.57 16.04
N ASP A 60 -19.46 -19.74 17.11
CA ASP A 60 -19.93 -19.61 18.50
C ASP A 60 -20.51 -18.23 18.84
N THR A 61 -20.37 -17.23 17.95
CA THR A 61 -20.88 -15.88 18.16
C THR A 61 -22.30 -15.67 17.62
N GLU A 62 -22.90 -16.69 17.01
CA GLU A 62 -24.26 -16.70 16.42
C GLU A 62 -24.52 -15.70 15.27
N PHE A 63 -23.62 -14.76 14.97
CA PHE A 63 -23.84 -13.72 13.95
C PHE A 63 -22.98 -13.87 12.70
N MET A 64 -22.01 -14.78 12.67
CA MET A 64 -21.08 -14.95 11.57
C MET A 64 -21.04 -16.39 11.04
N TYR A 65 -20.92 -16.51 9.72
CA TYR A 65 -20.63 -17.78 9.05
C TYR A 65 -19.15 -17.85 8.70
N SER A 66 -18.50 -18.95 9.04
CA SER A 66 -17.11 -19.22 8.71
C SER A 66 -16.95 -20.56 8.00
N PRO A 67 -15.91 -20.74 7.18
CA PRO A 67 -15.65 -22.04 6.57
C PRO A 67 -15.46 -23.11 7.63
N ILE A 68 -16.14 -24.25 7.47
CA ILE A 68 -16.05 -25.42 8.36
C ILE A 68 -15.25 -26.56 7.74
N ARG A 69 -14.95 -26.46 6.44
CA ARG A 69 -14.16 -27.45 5.70
C ARG A 69 -13.45 -26.83 4.48
N HIS A 70 -12.46 -27.51 3.93
CA HIS A 70 -11.80 -27.08 2.67
C HIS A 70 -12.60 -27.50 1.42
N TRP A 71 -12.41 -26.78 0.32
CA TRP A 71 -12.85 -27.19 -1.03
C TRP A 71 -11.92 -26.64 -2.12
N ALA A 72 -11.90 -27.31 -3.27
CA ALA A 72 -11.15 -26.86 -4.43
C ALA A 72 -11.88 -27.20 -5.74
N LEU A 73 -11.88 -26.27 -6.71
CA LEU A 73 -12.35 -26.58 -8.06
C LEU A 73 -11.23 -27.20 -8.87
N VAL A 74 -11.53 -28.28 -9.61
CA VAL A 74 -10.60 -28.94 -10.53
C VAL A 74 -11.17 -29.00 -11.94
N GLY A 75 -10.34 -28.66 -12.93
CA GLY A 75 -10.74 -28.76 -14.34
C GLY A 75 -9.56 -28.83 -15.30
N GLU A 76 -9.78 -29.51 -16.42
CA GLU A 76 -8.81 -29.63 -17.50
C GLU A 76 -8.98 -28.48 -18.49
N ILE A 77 -7.89 -27.81 -18.87
CA ILE A 77 -7.91 -26.72 -19.84
C ILE A 77 -8.30 -27.27 -21.21
N VAL A 78 -9.42 -26.80 -21.74
CA VAL A 78 -9.92 -27.15 -23.08
C VAL A 78 -9.67 -26.05 -24.11
N ASP A 79 -9.54 -24.80 -23.66
CA ASP A 79 -9.28 -23.65 -24.52
C ASP A 79 -8.50 -22.56 -23.78
N THR A 80 -7.68 -21.81 -24.51
CA THR A 80 -6.84 -20.73 -23.96
C THR A 80 -7.07 -19.45 -24.73
N ASN A 81 -7.29 -18.34 -24.03
CA ASN A 81 -7.54 -17.04 -24.64
C ASN A 81 -6.77 -15.96 -23.88
N PHE A 82 -5.79 -15.34 -24.55
CA PHE A 82 -4.88 -14.36 -23.94
C PHE A 82 -5.11 -12.93 -24.47
N PHE A 83 -6.34 -12.57 -24.82
CA PHE A 83 -6.63 -11.19 -25.24
C PHE A 83 -6.80 -10.27 -24.02
N ILE A 84 -5.86 -9.34 -23.83
CA ILE A 84 -5.78 -8.31 -22.76
C ILE A 84 -5.47 -8.84 -21.36
N ARG A 85 -6.09 -9.95 -20.92
CA ARG A 85 -5.78 -10.63 -19.65
C ARG A 85 -5.73 -12.15 -19.86
N PRO A 86 -4.90 -12.90 -19.12
CA PRO A 86 -4.89 -14.36 -19.20
C PRO A 86 -6.25 -14.94 -18.84
N ARG A 87 -6.82 -15.74 -19.75
CA ARG A 87 -8.09 -16.45 -19.54
C ARG A 87 -7.98 -17.87 -20.09
N VAL A 88 -8.62 -18.80 -19.42
CA VAL A 88 -8.73 -20.19 -19.90
C VAL A 88 -10.15 -20.69 -19.72
N THR A 89 -10.57 -21.57 -20.62
CA THR A 89 -11.77 -22.37 -20.41
C THR A 89 -11.34 -23.72 -19.88
N ILE A 90 -11.82 -24.08 -18.69
CA ILE A 90 -11.64 -25.41 -18.13
C ILE A 90 -12.90 -26.25 -18.31
N GLN A 91 -12.73 -27.56 -18.37
CA GLN A 91 -13.82 -28.53 -18.29
C GLN A 91 -13.69 -29.34 -17.00
N THR A 92 -14.72 -29.34 -16.16
CA THR A 92 -14.75 -30.18 -14.95
C THR A 92 -15.01 -31.63 -15.32
N ARG A 93 -14.74 -32.56 -14.39
CA ARG A 93 -15.12 -33.97 -14.58
C ARG A 93 -16.62 -34.18 -14.80
N PHE A 94 -17.44 -33.23 -14.35
CA PHE A 94 -18.90 -33.21 -14.51
C PHE A 94 -19.34 -32.68 -15.88
N GLY A 95 -18.40 -32.27 -16.73
CA GLY A 95 -18.65 -31.86 -18.12
C GLY A 95 -18.91 -30.37 -18.30
N GLU A 96 -18.97 -29.60 -17.22
CA GLU A 96 -19.19 -28.15 -17.24
C GLU A 96 -17.98 -27.44 -17.85
N LYS A 97 -18.23 -26.52 -18.80
CA LYS A 97 -17.20 -25.65 -19.36
C LYS A 97 -17.28 -24.29 -18.70
N ILE A 98 -16.19 -23.84 -18.10
CA ILE A 98 -16.16 -22.69 -17.21
C ILE A 98 -15.04 -21.77 -17.63
N LEU A 99 -15.35 -20.48 -17.70
CA LEU A 99 -14.34 -19.44 -17.91
C LEU A 99 -13.63 -19.14 -16.58
N VAL A 100 -12.30 -19.23 -16.58
CA VAL A 100 -11.45 -18.78 -15.48
C VAL A 100 -10.73 -17.52 -15.93
N ASN A 101 -10.96 -16.42 -15.20
CA ASN A 101 -10.39 -15.10 -15.50
C ASN A 101 -9.40 -14.72 -14.39
N PHE A 102 -8.13 -14.55 -14.75
CA PHE A 102 -7.09 -14.17 -13.79
C PHE A 102 -7.08 -12.65 -13.62
N HIS A 103 -7.48 -12.18 -12.43
CA HIS A 103 -7.45 -10.79 -11.98
C HIS A 103 -6.42 -10.65 -10.87
N LEU A 104 -5.19 -11.03 -11.18
CA LEU A 104 -4.06 -10.76 -10.30
C LEU A 104 -3.69 -9.27 -10.49
N GLU A 105 -3.43 -8.55 -9.40
CA GLU A 105 -2.96 -7.16 -9.45
C GLU A 105 -1.70 -7.06 -10.35
N ASP A 106 -1.49 -5.92 -11.03
CA ASP A 106 -0.56 -5.80 -12.17
C ASP A 106 0.91 -6.17 -11.87
N ALA A 107 1.29 -6.32 -10.59
CA ALA A 107 2.61 -6.81 -10.15
C ALA A 107 2.68 -8.34 -9.86
N ASN A 108 1.55 -9.01 -9.69
CA ASN A 108 1.48 -10.38 -9.18
C ASN A 108 1.36 -11.39 -10.33
N LYS A 109 2.43 -12.17 -10.55
CA LYS A 109 2.40 -13.38 -11.38
C LYS A 109 1.93 -14.57 -10.55
N PRO A 110 1.39 -15.64 -11.16
CA PRO A 110 1.10 -16.87 -10.44
C PRO A 110 2.39 -17.41 -9.81
N THR A 111 2.31 -17.84 -8.56
CA THR A 111 3.48 -18.24 -7.77
C THR A 111 4.05 -19.59 -8.22
N PHE A 112 3.19 -20.48 -8.73
CA PHE A 112 3.55 -21.88 -8.95
C PHE A 112 3.56 -22.31 -10.43
N PHE A 113 3.29 -21.40 -11.36
CA PHE A 113 3.36 -21.69 -12.79
C PHE A 113 3.58 -20.42 -13.62
N ASP A 114 4.09 -20.58 -14.83
CA ASP A 114 4.21 -19.49 -15.80
C ASP A 114 2.99 -19.44 -16.72
N TRP A 115 2.64 -18.26 -17.22
CA TRP A 115 1.55 -18.10 -18.17
C TRP A 115 1.68 -18.98 -19.42
N THR A 116 2.92 -19.33 -19.81
CA THR A 116 3.22 -20.23 -20.92
C THR A 116 2.84 -21.69 -20.66
N ASP A 117 2.67 -22.06 -19.40
CA ASP A 117 2.29 -23.41 -18.99
C ASP A 117 0.80 -23.67 -19.17
N LEU A 118 -0.02 -22.61 -19.26
CA LEU A 118 -1.46 -22.69 -19.52
C LEU A 118 -1.71 -23.22 -20.93
N GLN A 119 -1.72 -24.55 -21.04
CA GLN A 119 -1.87 -25.28 -22.29
C GLN A 119 -3.04 -26.25 -22.20
N ARG A 120 -3.67 -26.48 -23.35
CA ARG A 120 -4.75 -27.46 -23.47
C ARG A 120 -4.28 -28.84 -22.98
N GLY A 121 -5.11 -29.49 -22.17
CA GLY A 121 -4.83 -30.79 -21.56
C GLY A 121 -4.04 -30.73 -20.25
N ALA A 122 -3.66 -29.55 -19.76
CA ALA A 122 -3.20 -29.36 -18.38
C ALA A 122 -4.40 -29.19 -17.43
N CYS A 123 -4.22 -29.51 -16.16
CA CYS A 123 -5.27 -29.38 -15.13
C CYS A 123 -4.97 -28.24 -14.17
N LEU A 124 -6.00 -27.45 -13.90
CA LEU A 124 -6.01 -26.44 -12.84
C LEU A 124 -6.70 -27.00 -11.61
N ILE A 125 -6.11 -26.75 -10.45
CA ILE A 125 -6.76 -26.90 -9.15
C ILE A 125 -6.72 -25.55 -8.43
N MET A 126 -7.89 -25.06 -8.01
CA MET A 126 -8.06 -23.77 -7.35
C MET A 126 -8.72 -23.98 -5.99
N PHE A 127 -8.00 -23.71 -4.91
CA PHE A 127 -8.58 -23.72 -3.57
C PHE A 127 -9.58 -22.58 -3.41
N TYR A 128 -10.68 -22.83 -2.71
CA TYR A 128 -11.70 -21.84 -2.34
C TYR A 128 -12.30 -21.06 -3.53
N ALA A 129 -12.39 -21.70 -4.69
CA ALA A 129 -12.97 -21.06 -5.87
C ALA A 129 -14.43 -20.65 -5.63
N ASN A 130 -14.76 -19.41 -5.97
CA ASN A 130 -16.12 -18.87 -5.92
C ASN A 130 -16.65 -18.61 -7.33
N LYS A 131 -17.95 -18.83 -7.50
CA LYS A 131 -18.67 -18.45 -8.71
C LYS A 131 -18.77 -16.92 -8.77
N ARG A 132 -18.63 -16.36 -9.97
CA ARG A 132 -18.81 -14.94 -10.26
C ARG A 132 -19.65 -14.79 -11.51
N THR A 133 -20.51 -13.78 -11.52
CA THR A 133 -21.23 -13.35 -12.73
C THR A 133 -20.49 -12.16 -13.34
N PHE A 134 -20.06 -12.28 -14.60
CA PHE A 134 -19.34 -11.23 -15.30
C PHE A 134 -20.31 -10.21 -15.94
N LEU A 135 -19.79 -9.06 -16.38
CA LEU A 135 -20.58 -7.97 -16.98
C LEU A 135 -21.35 -8.39 -18.24
N ASP A 136 -20.89 -9.44 -18.94
CA ASP A 136 -21.54 -10.03 -20.11
C ASP A 136 -22.60 -11.08 -19.73
N MET A 137 -22.95 -11.19 -18.45
CA MET A 137 -23.86 -12.17 -17.85
C MET A 137 -23.37 -13.63 -17.91
N ASN A 138 -22.14 -13.87 -18.37
CA ASN A 138 -21.54 -15.20 -18.27
C ASN A 138 -21.09 -15.49 -16.85
N GLN A 139 -21.19 -16.76 -16.43
CA GLN A 139 -20.70 -17.22 -15.13
C GLN A 139 -19.35 -17.89 -15.27
N GLY A 140 -18.47 -17.66 -14.31
CA GLY A 140 -17.18 -18.33 -14.23
C GLY A 140 -16.49 -18.12 -12.90
N VAL A 141 -15.17 -18.30 -12.88
CA VAL A 141 -14.32 -18.06 -11.72
C VAL A 141 -13.46 -16.84 -11.99
N ARG A 142 -13.46 -15.89 -11.05
CA ARG A 142 -12.50 -14.79 -11.02
C ARG A 142 -11.41 -15.14 -10.02
N GLN A 143 -10.20 -15.38 -10.51
CA GLN A 143 -9.06 -15.74 -9.67
C GLN A 143 -8.24 -14.50 -9.34
N GLU A 144 -8.23 -14.11 -8.07
CA GLU A 144 -7.55 -12.89 -7.59
C GLU A 144 -6.30 -13.19 -6.75
N SER A 145 -6.22 -14.40 -6.17
CA SER A 145 -5.07 -14.84 -5.38
C SER A 145 -4.12 -15.67 -6.25
N PRO A 146 -2.84 -15.30 -6.38
CA PRO A 146 -1.86 -16.08 -7.16
C PRO A 146 -1.51 -17.41 -6.48
N ASP A 147 -1.64 -17.49 -5.16
CA ASP A 147 -1.12 -18.62 -4.36
C ASP A 147 -2.13 -19.77 -4.17
N SER A 148 -3.42 -19.54 -4.44
CA SER A 148 -4.47 -20.56 -4.29
C SER A 148 -4.68 -21.42 -5.54
N VAL A 149 -3.95 -21.15 -6.62
CA VAL A 149 -4.07 -21.86 -7.90
C VAL A 149 -2.78 -22.59 -8.29
N MET A 150 -2.93 -23.84 -8.73
CA MET A 150 -1.84 -24.65 -9.23
C MET A 150 -2.19 -25.29 -10.56
N LEU A 151 -1.16 -25.44 -11.39
CA LEU A 151 -1.25 -26.02 -12.71
C LEU A 151 -0.44 -27.32 -12.78
N PHE A 152 -1.06 -28.37 -13.29
CA PHE A 152 -0.42 -29.67 -13.48
C PHE A 152 -0.35 -30.02 -14.97
N PRO A 153 0.82 -30.42 -15.51
CA PRO A 153 1.01 -30.71 -16.93
C PRO A 153 0.48 -32.11 -17.31
N ALA A 154 -0.74 -32.43 -16.89
CA ALA A 154 -1.43 -33.68 -17.16
C ALA A 154 -2.95 -33.47 -17.18
N GLY A 155 -3.65 -34.32 -17.93
CA GLY A 155 -5.12 -34.32 -17.96
C GLY A 155 -5.71 -34.90 -16.68
N PHE A 156 -7.02 -34.70 -16.47
CA PHE A 156 -7.67 -34.95 -15.17
C PHE A 156 -7.50 -36.40 -14.71
N ARG A 157 -7.62 -37.35 -15.64
CA ARG A 157 -7.51 -38.78 -15.35
C ARG A 157 -6.12 -39.16 -14.84
N ASP A 158 -5.06 -38.63 -15.46
CA ASP A 158 -3.68 -38.96 -15.07
C ASP A 158 -3.34 -38.31 -13.72
N LEU A 159 -3.82 -37.08 -13.49
CA LEU A 159 -3.69 -36.37 -12.23
C LEU A 159 -4.42 -37.08 -11.08
N ALA A 160 -5.68 -37.47 -11.27
CA ALA A 160 -6.47 -38.20 -10.28
C ALA A 160 -5.82 -39.53 -9.87
N ASN A 161 -5.31 -40.29 -10.84
CA ASN A 161 -4.58 -41.53 -10.57
C ASN A 161 -3.30 -41.28 -9.75
N GLU A 162 -2.59 -40.19 -10.05
CA GLU A 162 -1.35 -39.85 -9.35
C GLU A 162 -1.61 -39.47 -7.89
N VAL A 163 -2.61 -38.61 -7.63
CA VAL A 163 -3.03 -38.21 -6.28
C VAL A 163 -3.48 -39.42 -5.47
N GLN A 164 -4.24 -40.35 -6.07
CA GLN A 164 -4.68 -41.58 -5.40
C GLN A 164 -3.49 -42.43 -4.93
N GLY A 165 -2.39 -42.45 -5.69
CA GLY A 165 -1.15 -43.17 -5.34
C GLY A 165 -0.42 -42.62 -4.10
N TYR A 166 -0.80 -41.44 -3.61
CA TYR A 166 -0.25 -40.82 -2.39
C TYR A 166 -1.18 -40.91 -1.17
N SER A 167 -2.41 -41.40 -1.33
CA SER A 167 -3.39 -41.54 -0.24
C SER A 167 -2.90 -42.40 0.94
N ASN A 168 -1.96 -43.31 0.69
CA ASN A 168 -1.27 -44.08 1.72
C ASN A 168 0.26 -43.96 1.56
N PRO A 169 0.94 -43.16 2.40
CA PRO A 169 2.36 -42.81 2.22
C PRO A 169 3.32 -43.97 2.47
N ILE A 170 2.84 -45.08 3.03
CA ILE A 170 3.63 -46.31 3.29
C ILE A 170 3.29 -47.43 2.31
N SER A 171 2.71 -47.13 1.15
CA SER A 171 2.37 -48.13 0.13
C SER A 171 3.05 -47.87 -1.22
N CYS A 172 3.12 -48.91 -2.06
CA CYS A 172 3.62 -48.77 -3.42
C CYS A 172 2.65 -47.94 -4.26
N SER A 173 3.12 -46.83 -4.84
CA SER A 173 2.34 -45.90 -5.66
C SER A 173 1.79 -46.50 -6.96
N TYR A 174 2.18 -47.72 -7.33
CA TYR A 174 1.68 -48.44 -8.51
C TYR A 174 0.74 -49.60 -8.16
N CYS A 175 1.18 -50.53 -7.30
CA CYS A 175 0.41 -51.75 -6.99
C CYS A 175 -0.31 -51.72 -5.63
N GLY A 176 -0.12 -50.66 -4.84
CA GLY A 176 -0.78 -50.47 -3.55
C GLY A 176 -0.27 -51.34 -2.39
N LYS A 177 0.72 -52.21 -2.61
CA LYS A 177 1.27 -53.07 -1.53
C LYS A 177 1.92 -52.22 -0.43
N PRO A 178 1.56 -52.42 0.85
CA PRO A 178 2.13 -51.67 1.97
C PRO A 178 3.57 -52.12 2.26
N GLU A 179 4.37 -51.20 2.78
CA GLU A 179 5.70 -51.47 3.33
C GLU A 179 5.58 -52.26 4.63
N THR A 180 6.31 -53.37 4.73
CA THR A 180 6.39 -54.19 5.96
C THR A 180 7.84 -54.35 6.41
N THR A 181 8.09 -55.12 7.46
CA THR A 181 9.45 -55.51 7.86
C THR A 181 10.16 -56.26 6.73
N ASP A 182 9.43 -57.15 6.05
CA ASP A 182 9.97 -58.05 5.02
C ASP A 182 9.80 -57.51 3.59
N HIS A 183 9.01 -56.44 3.41
CA HIS A 183 8.76 -55.80 2.12
C HIS A 183 9.10 -54.30 2.18
N LYS A 184 10.36 -53.96 1.89
CA LYS A 184 10.84 -52.57 1.86
C LYS A 184 10.58 -51.91 0.50
N LEU A 185 10.13 -50.65 0.52
CA LEU A 185 9.84 -49.91 -0.70
C LEU A 185 11.00 -48.98 -1.08
N CYS A 186 11.34 -48.95 -2.35
CA CYS A 186 12.28 -48.00 -2.93
C CYS A 186 11.59 -46.68 -3.27
N ARG A 187 12.26 -45.55 -2.98
CA ARG A 187 11.75 -44.22 -3.35
C ARG A 187 12.18 -43.85 -4.77
N CYS A 188 11.35 -43.06 -5.46
CA CYS A 188 11.74 -42.42 -6.71
C CYS A 188 13.00 -41.57 -6.48
N LYS A 189 14.03 -41.76 -7.31
CA LYS A 189 15.30 -41.02 -7.14
C LYS A 189 15.17 -39.51 -7.34
N LEU A 190 14.18 -39.08 -8.14
CA LEU A 190 13.97 -37.67 -8.47
C LEU A 190 13.16 -36.96 -7.38
N CYS A 191 11.90 -37.36 -7.17
CA CYS A 191 11.03 -36.67 -6.22
C CYS A 191 11.18 -37.15 -4.78
N ARG A 192 11.70 -38.35 -4.55
CA ARG A 192 11.81 -39.01 -3.23
C ARG A 192 10.48 -39.24 -2.50
N VAL A 193 9.35 -38.90 -3.11
CA VAL A 193 7.99 -39.05 -2.55
C VAL A 193 7.38 -40.39 -2.94
N ALA A 194 7.26 -40.67 -4.25
CA ALA A 194 6.67 -41.92 -4.74
C ALA A 194 7.48 -43.15 -4.32
N ARG A 195 6.80 -44.23 -3.92
CA ARG A 195 7.40 -45.46 -3.40
C ARG A 195 7.03 -46.66 -4.26
N TYR A 196 7.94 -47.62 -4.39
CA TYR A 196 7.80 -48.76 -5.28
C TYR A 196 8.33 -50.04 -4.66
N CYS A 197 7.71 -51.18 -4.96
CA CYS A 197 8.27 -52.50 -4.63
C CYS A 197 9.64 -52.71 -5.29
N GLY A 198 9.83 -52.13 -6.46
CA GLY A 198 11.02 -52.29 -7.29
C GLY A 198 10.82 -51.68 -8.67
N ARG A 199 11.74 -52.00 -9.59
CA ARG A 199 11.76 -51.44 -10.96
C ARG A 199 10.54 -51.87 -11.77
N GLU A 200 10.00 -53.04 -11.49
CA GLU A 200 8.80 -53.62 -12.09
C GLU A 200 7.54 -52.79 -11.81
N CYS A 201 7.46 -52.11 -10.66
CA CYS A 201 6.38 -51.17 -10.35
C CYS A 201 6.70 -49.75 -10.83
N GLN A 202 7.97 -49.33 -10.73
CA GLN A 202 8.38 -47.98 -11.09
C GLN A 202 8.29 -47.70 -12.60
N ALA A 203 8.81 -48.59 -13.45
CA ALA A 203 8.86 -48.37 -14.89
C ALA A 203 7.49 -48.19 -15.57
N PRO A 204 6.46 -49.00 -15.27
CA PRO A 204 5.13 -48.78 -15.84
C PRO A 204 4.46 -47.52 -15.29
N HIS A 205 4.55 -47.23 -13.98
CA HIS A 205 4.00 -46.00 -13.41
C HIS A 205 4.65 -44.74 -13.99
N TRP A 206 5.97 -44.76 -14.16
CA TRP A 206 6.74 -43.69 -14.81
C TRP A 206 6.20 -43.36 -16.20
N LYS A 207 5.99 -44.39 -17.04
CA LYS A 207 5.48 -44.19 -18.41
C LYS A 207 4.03 -43.76 -18.45
N LYS A 208 3.20 -44.24 -17.51
CA LYS A 208 1.76 -44.02 -17.50
C LYS A 208 1.37 -42.60 -17.06
N SER A 209 1.90 -42.11 -15.94
CA SER A 209 1.50 -40.81 -15.36
C SER A 209 2.64 -40.07 -14.67
N HIS A 210 3.48 -40.77 -13.89
CA HIS A 210 4.41 -40.13 -12.98
C HIS A 210 5.46 -39.25 -13.68
N LYS A 211 5.90 -39.56 -14.92
CA LYS A 211 6.93 -38.77 -15.63
C LYS A 211 6.59 -37.27 -15.71
N LYS A 212 5.32 -36.92 -15.97
CA LYS A 212 4.88 -35.53 -16.11
C LYS A 212 4.67 -34.84 -14.75
N LEU A 213 4.32 -35.64 -13.74
CA LEU A 213 3.92 -35.15 -12.42
C LEU A 213 5.00 -35.28 -11.36
N CYS A 214 6.13 -35.92 -11.66
CA CYS A 214 7.21 -36.21 -10.72
C CYS A 214 7.74 -34.95 -10.02
N ARG A 215 7.84 -33.82 -10.73
CA ARG A 215 8.30 -32.54 -10.13
C ARG A 215 7.30 -31.96 -9.13
N HIS A 216 6.03 -32.32 -9.25
CA HIS A 216 4.93 -31.85 -8.40
C HIS A 216 4.56 -32.86 -7.30
N ALA A 217 5.30 -33.97 -7.19
CA ALA A 217 4.94 -35.08 -6.30
C ALA A 217 4.80 -34.68 -4.83
N THR A 218 5.60 -33.71 -4.34
CA THR A 218 5.46 -33.18 -2.98
C THR A 218 4.11 -32.50 -2.78
N MET A 219 3.73 -31.57 -3.66
CA MET A 219 2.44 -30.88 -3.59
C MET A 219 1.26 -31.86 -3.76
N LEU A 220 1.38 -32.83 -4.67
CA LEU A 220 0.36 -33.85 -4.87
C LEU A 220 0.21 -34.76 -3.65
N SER A 221 1.30 -35.06 -2.96
CA SER A 221 1.25 -35.80 -1.70
C SER A 221 0.59 -34.98 -0.61
N SER A 222 0.93 -33.70 -0.46
CA SER A 222 0.29 -32.80 0.51
C SER A 222 -1.22 -32.68 0.25
N LEU A 223 -1.61 -32.50 -1.02
CA LEU A 223 -3.01 -32.47 -1.44
C LEU A 223 -3.74 -33.78 -1.13
N ALA A 224 -3.09 -34.93 -1.33
CA ALA A 224 -3.69 -36.25 -1.07
C ALA A 224 -3.91 -36.51 0.43
N THR A 225 -3.08 -35.92 1.29
CA THR A 225 -3.15 -36.10 2.75
C THR A 225 -3.90 -34.98 3.46
N LEU A 226 -4.29 -33.91 2.74
CA LEU A 226 -5.04 -32.80 3.29
C LEU A 226 -6.40 -33.28 3.81
N ASP A 227 -6.70 -32.95 5.07
CA ASP A 227 -8.02 -33.21 5.64
C ASP A 227 -9.03 -32.15 5.17
N PHE A 228 -9.75 -32.45 4.10
CA PHE A 228 -10.81 -31.58 3.59
C PHE A 228 -12.07 -31.54 4.46
N SER A 229 -12.16 -32.31 5.55
CA SER A 229 -13.35 -32.35 6.41
C SER A 229 -13.35 -31.31 7.52
N THR A 230 -12.18 -30.77 7.86
CA THR A 230 -12.00 -29.71 8.84
C THR A 230 -11.48 -28.46 8.15
N PHE A 231 -11.77 -27.29 8.72
CA PHE A 231 -11.17 -26.02 8.29
C PHE A 231 -10.48 -25.37 9.48
N ASN A 232 -9.16 -25.29 9.40
CA ASN A 232 -8.36 -24.57 10.38
C ASN A 232 -8.07 -23.16 9.86
N ASN A 233 -7.53 -23.05 8.64
CA ASN A 233 -7.28 -21.78 7.98
C ASN A 233 -7.31 -21.94 6.46
N PHE A 234 -7.30 -20.82 5.72
CA PHE A 234 -7.03 -20.86 4.29
C PHE A 234 -5.65 -21.47 4.04
N ILE A 235 -5.56 -22.22 2.94
CA ILE A 235 -4.33 -22.89 2.53
C ILE A 235 -4.00 -22.45 1.11
N ASP A 236 -2.72 -22.32 0.85
CA ASP A 236 -2.16 -22.12 -0.48
C ASP A 236 -1.40 -23.38 -0.93
N TRP A 237 -0.74 -23.31 -2.09
CA TRP A 237 0.08 -24.42 -2.59
C TRP A 237 1.48 -24.51 -1.97
N ASN A 238 1.85 -23.59 -1.08
CA ASN A 238 2.98 -23.81 -0.16
C ASN A 238 2.60 -24.77 0.97
N PHE A 239 1.29 -25.01 1.19
CA PHE A 239 0.75 -25.78 2.31
C PHE A 239 1.26 -25.25 3.67
N VAL A 240 1.55 -23.96 3.74
CA VAL A 240 1.78 -23.28 5.01
C VAL A 240 0.43 -23.17 5.67
N ILE A 241 0.20 -23.96 6.71
CA ILE A 241 -0.95 -23.79 7.58
C ILE A 241 -0.58 -22.60 8.46
N GLU A 242 -0.95 -21.40 8.03
CA GLU A 242 -0.97 -20.25 8.93
C GLU A 242 -1.94 -20.59 10.06
N ASP A 243 -1.59 -20.24 11.30
CA ASP A 243 -2.49 -20.44 12.44
C ASP A 243 -3.86 -19.81 12.11
N PRO A 244 -4.98 -20.48 12.45
CA PRO A 244 -6.31 -19.90 12.27
C PRO A 244 -6.28 -18.47 12.81
N PRO A 245 -6.79 -17.47 12.07
CA PRO A 245 -6.89 -16.14 12.64
C PRO A 245 -7.65 -16.29 13.95
N THR A 246 -7.05 -15.77 15.00
CA THR A 246 -7.59 -15.78 16.35
C THR A 246 -9.00 -15.21 16.30
N ARG A 247 -9.84 -15.55 17.28
CA ARG A 247 -11.19 -14.97 17.40
C ARG A 247 -11.13 -13.44 17.29
N GLU A 248 -10.10 -12.85 17.89
CA GLU A 248 -9.83 -11.41 17.83
C GLU A 248 -9.52 -10.94 16.40
N GLU A 249 -8.64 -11.60 15.65
CA GLU A 249 -8.32 -11.23 14.26
C GLU A 249 -9.52 -11.39 13.32
N LYS A 250 -10.33 -12.45 13.50
CA LYS A 250 -11.58 -12.65 12.73
C LYS A 250 -12.58 -11.55 13.03
N GLU A 251 -12.74 -11.20 14.30
CA GLU A 251 -13.61 -10.10 14.74
C GLU A 251 -13.13 -8.76 14.16
N GLN A 252 -11.83 -8.48 14.21
CA GLN A 252 -11.23 -7.27 13.61
C GLN A 252 -11.44 -7.21 12.10
N LYS A 253 -11.23 -8.32 11.39
CA LYS A 253 -11.46 -8.40 9.94
C LYS A 253 -12.93 -8.18 9.57
N SER A 254 -13.86 -8.76 10.34
CA SER A 254 -15.30 -8.53 10.16
C SER A 254 -15.69 -7.08 10.42
N LYS A 255 -15.21 -6.50 11.54
CA LYS A 255 -15.40 -5.09 11.88
C LYS A 255 -14.88 -4.17 10.78
N LYS A 256 -13.69 -4.45 10.23
CA LYS A 256 -13.13 -3.71 9.10
C LYS A 256 -14.01 -3.82 7.86
N ALA A 257 -14.42 -5.03 7.46
CA ALA A 257 -15.28 -5.23 6.29
C ALA A 257 -16.64 -4.53 6.43
N ALA A 258 -17.26 -4.58 7.61
CA ALA A 258 -18.49 -3.85 7.90
C ALA A 258 -18.29 -2.34 7.85
N ARG A 259 -17.18 -1.84 8.40
CA ARG A 259 -16.80 -0.42 8.33
C ARG A 259 -16.61 0.03 6.88
N ASP A 260 -15.93 -0.77 6.05
CA ASP A 260 -15.66 -0.46 4.65
C ASP A 260 -16.97 -0.41 3.85
N MET A 261 -17.87 -1.38 4.04
CA MET A 261 -19.20 -1.36 3.42
C MET A 261 -20.01 -0.12 3.81
N LEU A 262 -20.04 0.24 5.10
CA LEU A 262 -20.74 1.43 5.57
C LEU A 262 -20.14 2.71 4.99
N TYR A 263 -18.81 2.80 4.96
CA TYR A 263 -18.08 3.92 4.38
C TYR A 263 -18.39 4.10 2.90
N GLU A 264 -18.42 3.01 2.12
CA GLU A 264 -18.83 3.03 0.70
C GLU A 264 -20.28 3.51 0.50
N MET A 265 -21.16 3.20 1.45
CA MET A 265 -22.56 3.68 1.46
C MET A 265 -22.68 5.13 1.96
N GLY A 266 -21.57 5.79 2.32
CA GLY A 266 -21.56 7.15 2.88
C GLY A 266 -22.08 7.22 4.32
N VAL A 267 -22.13 6.10 5.03
CA VAL A 267 -22.55 6.02 6.43
C VAL A 267 -21.34 6.25 7.33
N GLN A 268 -21.45 7.22 8.23
CA GLN A 268 -20.39 7.51 9.21
C GLN A 268 -20.28 6.37 10.24
N ASN A 269 -19.06 6.02 10.62
CA ASN A 269 -18.83 5.04 11.68
C ASN A 269 -19.28 5.64 13.04
N PRO A 270 -20.28 5.05 13.72
CA PRO A 270 -20.80 5.57 14.99
C PRO A 270 -19.77 5.52 16.13
N GLU A 271 -18.79 4.62 16.09
CA GLU A 271 -17.70 4.55 17.07
C GLU A 271 -16.71 5.71 16.91
N LEU A 272 -16.59 6.26 15.70
CA LEU A 272 -15.75 7.41 15.37
C LEU A 272 -16.59 8.70 15.32
N SER A 273 -17.36 8.93 16.39
CA SER A 273 -18.33 10.04 16.47
C SER A 273 -17.68 11.41 16.71
N SER A 274 -16.44 11.45 17.19
CA SER A 274 -15.71 12.70 17.46
C SER A 274 -14.50 12.88 16.55
N MET A 275 -14.08 14.14 16.38
CA MET A 275 -12.83 14.50 15.71
C MET A 275 -11.64 13.71 16.27
N LEU A 276 -11.50 13.70 17.60
CA LEU A 276 -10.37 13.09 18.29
C LEU A 276 -10.29 11.60 18.00
N ALA A 277 -11.43 10.90 18.07
CA ALA A 277 -11.48 9.47 17.76
C ALA A 277 -11.06 9.17 16.31
N ARG A 278 -11.49 9.99 15.34
CA ARG A 278 -11.13 9.82 13.93
C ARG A 278 -9.64 10.06 13.68
N LEU A 279 -9.08 11.13 14.25
CA LEU A 279 -7.67 11.45 14.10
C LEU A 279 -6.79 10.42 14.81
N GLU A 280 -7.15 10.00 16.02
CA GLU A 280 -6.46 8.95 16.76
C GLU A 280 -6.45 7.63 16.00
N ALA A 281 -7.62 7.20 15.48
CA ALA A 281 -7.72 5.99 14.67
C ALA A 281 -6.84 6.05 13.41
N LEU A 282 -6.79 7.22 12.74
CA LEU A 282 -5.94 7.42 11.57
C LEU A 282 -4.46 7.32 11.95
N LEU A 283 -4.03 8.02 12.99
CA LEU A 283 -2.62 8.04 13.40
C LEU A 283 -2.15 6.66 13.84
N SER A 284 -2.95 5.93 14.63
CA SER A 284 -2.64 4.55 15.03
C SER A 284 -2.58 3.59 13.85
N ALA A 285 -3.44 3.77 12.83
CA ALA A 285 -3.44 2.88 11.67
C ALA A 285 -2.22 3.09 10.76
N ILE A 286 -1.62 4.29 10.75
CA ILE A 286 -0.47 4.60 9.90
C ILE A 286 0.88 4.54 10.62
N GLU A 287 0.93 4.49 11.95
CA GLU A 287 2.18 4.62 12.72
C GLU A 287 3.26 3.59 12.31
N ASN A 288 2.84 2.37 11.98
CA ASN A 288 3.73 1.26 11.64
C ASN A 288 4.00 1.14 10.13
N LYS A 289 3.40 1.99 9.28
CA LYS A 289 3.71 2.02 7.85
C LYS A 289 5.17 2.43 7.66
N SER A 290 5.85 1.81 6.69
CA SER A 290 7.21 2.20 6.30
C SER A 290 7.15 3.14 5.11
N MET A 291 7.83 4.28 5.18
CA MET A 291 7.88 5.24 4.07
C MET A 291 8.50 4.65 2.79
N GLU A 292 9.40 3.68 2.90
CA GLU A 292 10.04 3.04 1.75
C GLU A 292 9.25 1.85 1.19
N ALA A 293 8.52 1.14 2.04
CA ALA A 293 7.76 -0.06 1.64
C ALA A 293 6.30 0.25 1.26
N ASP A 294 5.69 1.29 1.84
CA ASP A 294 4.32 1.69 1.52
C ASP A 294 4.24 2.19 0.07
N THR A 295 3.25 1.71 -0.66
CA THR A 295 3.12 1.91 -2.11
C THR A 295 2.91 3.37 -2.47
N VAL A 296 2.20 4.13 -1.62
CA VAL A 296 1.86 5.54 -1.85
C VAL A 296 3.10 6.40 -1.66
N THR A 297 3.78 6.26 -0.52
CA THR A 297 4.99 7.02 -0.22
C THR A 297 6.12 6.65 -1.16
N LYS A 298 6.27 5.37 -1.50
CA LYS A 298 7.25 4.92 -2.50
C LYS A 298 7.02 5.57 -3.85
N LYS A 299 5.78 5.57 -4.35
CA LYS A 299 5.43 6.23 -5.63
C LYS A 299 5.73 7.73 -5.59
N TYR A 300 5.43 8.40 -4.47
CA TYR A 300 5.81 9.79 -4.29
C TYR A 300 7.32 9.94 -4.33
N LEU A 301 8.08 9.29 -3.46
CA LEU A 301 9.54 9.43 -3.36
C LEU A 301 10.26 9.11 -4.67
N GLU A 302 9.83 8.05 -5.36
CA GLU A 302 10.40 7.65 -6.64
C GLU A 302 10.14 8.66 -7.77
N SER A 303 9.17 9.56 -7.66
CA SER A 303 8.97 10.62 -8.67
C SER A 303 9.84 11.86 -8.42
N SER A 304 10.52 11.98 -7.28
CA SER A 304 11.49 13.06 -7.04
C SER A 304 12.84 12.75 -7.71
N MET A 305 13.29 13.63 -8.61
CA MET A 305 14.66 13.58 -9.11
C MET A 305 15.68 13.80 -7.99
N PHE A 306 15.35 14.64 -6.99
CA PHE A 306 16.22 14.89 -5.85
C PHE A 306 16.44 13.62 -5.03
N ILE A 307 15.36 12.89 -4.69
CA ILE A 307 15.47 11.64 -3.92
C ILE A 307 16.22 10.55 -4.69
N ARG A 308 15.95 10.38 -6.00
CA ARG A 308 16.72 9.41 -6.82
C ARG A 308 18.21 9.69 -6.80
N LYS A 309 18.57 10.97 -6.88
CA LYS A 309 19.96 11.42 -6.87
C LYS A 309 20.57 11.26 -5.48
N LEU A 310 19.85 11.60 -4.42
CA LEU A 310 20.26 11.39 -3.03
C LEU A 310 20.57 9.93 -2.76
N LYS A 311 19.67 9.01 -3.15
CA LYS A 311 19.90 7.55 -3.03
C LYS A 311 21.17 7.08 -3.75
N GLN A 312 21.63 7.78 -4.78
CA GLN A 312 22.85 7.44 -5.53
C GLN A 312 24.11 8.08 -4.93
N GLU A 313 24.02 9.34 -4.52
CA GLU A 313 25.18 10.14 -4.08
C GLU A 313 25.43 10.04 -2.57
N ASP A 314 24.38 9.90 -1.76
CA ASP A 314 24.46 9.73 -0.30
C ASP A 314 23.41 8.72 0.21
N PRO A 315 23.70 7.41 0.10
CA PRO A 315 22.81 6.36 0.59
C PRO A 315 22.57 6.38 2.10
N GLU A 316 23.49 6.95 2.90
CA GLU A 316 23.33 7.05 4.35
C GLU A 316 22.28 8.10 4.70
N GLU A 317 22.32 9.29 4.07
CA GLU A 317 21.29 10.31 4.25
C GLU A 317 19.91 9.82 3.77
N ALA A 318 19.87 8.99 2.72
CA ALA A 318 18.63 8.39 2.23
C ALA A 318 17.98 7.37 3.19
N ARG A 319 18.67 6.89 4.23
CA ARG A 319 18.08 5.98 5.23
C ARG A 319 16.94 6.61 6.03
N CYS A 320 16.82 7.93 6.01
CA CYS A 320 15.69 8.63 6.60
C CYS A 320 14.33 8.22 6.02
N PHE A 321 14.27 7.66 4.81
CA PHE A 321 13.04 7.13 4.22
C PHE A 321 12.68 5.73 4.72
N SER A 322 13.56 5.08 5.46
CA SER A 322 13.33 3.75 6.02
C SER A 322 12.71 3.82 7.43
N VAL A 323 12.51 5.01 8.01
CA VAL A 323 11.88 5.17 9.32
C VAL A 323 10.37 4.83 9.26
N PRO A 324 9.80 4.31 10.36
CA PRO A 324 8.35 4.17 10.49
C PRO A 324 7.67 5.54 10.38
N VAL A 325 6.49 5.57 9.77
CA VAL A 325 5.68 6.79 9.60
C VAL A 325 5.36 7.44 10.96
N GLY A 326 5.15 6.64 12.02
CA GLY A 326 4.93 7.11 13.39
C GLY A 326 6.11 7.90 13.98
N GLU A 327 7.33 7.69 13.47
CA GLU A 327 8.52 8.42 13.90
C GLU A 327 8.76 9.71 13.09
N THR A 328 7.93 9.97 12.08
CA THR A 328 8.05 11.20 11.28
C THR A 328 7.55 12.41 12.06
N PHE A 329 8.14 13.57 11.76
CA PHE A 329 7.79 14.84 12.40
C PHE A 329 6.29 15.15 12.36
N LEU A 330 5.64 14.92 11.20
CA LEU A 330 4.22 15.25 11.04
C LEU A 330 3.33 14.39 11.95
N VAL A 331 3.55 13.08 12.00
CA VAL A 331 2.73 12.17 12.83
C VAL A 331 2.96 12.47 14.30
N GLN A 332 4.21 12.65 14.73
CA GLN A 332 4.52 13.05 16.12
C GLN A 332 3.85 14.38 16.49
N SER A 333 3.85 15.36 15.58
CA SER A 333 3.21 16.65 15.78
C SER A 333 1.68 16.55 15.88
N LEU A 334 1.06 15.70 15.07
CA LEU A 334 -0.38 15.44 15.13
C LEU A 334 -0.77 14.68 16.41
N CYS A 335 0.05 13.73 16.88
CA CYS A 335 -0.13 13.07 18.17
C CYS A 335 -0.03 14.07 19.33
N ALA A 336 1.01 14.92 19.35
CA ALA A 336 1.17 15.95 20.37
C ALA A 336 0.00 16.96 20.36
N PHE A 337 -0.49 17.30 19.18
CA PHE A 337 -1.67 18.14 19.03
C PHE A 337 -2.91 17.46 19.61
N LEU A 338 -3.15 16.19 19.27
CA LEU A 338 -4.27 15.39 19.77
C LEU A 338 -4.29 15.37 21.31
N GLU A 339 -3.16 15.08 21.93
CA GLU A 339 -3.02 15.07 23.40
C GLU A 339 -3.27 16.46 24.01
N SER A 340 -2.82 17.52 23.35
CA SER A 340 -3.08 18.88 23.80
C SER A 340 -4.56 19.25 23.74
N VAL A 341 -5.28 18.80 22.71
CA VAL A 341 -6.74 19.00 22.61
C VAL A 341 -7.49 18.15 23.63
N LYS A 342 -7.04 16.92 23.92
CA LYS A 342 -7.60 16.09 25.00
C LYS A 342 -7.47 16.79 26.37
N GLY A 343 -6.32 17.40 26.64
CA GLY A 343 -6.09 18.17 27.87
C GLY A 343 -6.78 19.54 27.92
N SER A 344 -7.18 20.08 26.77
CA SER A 344 -7.84 21.38 26.66
C SER A 344 -8.81 21.36 25.46
N PRO A 345 -10.07 20.93 25.64
CA PRO A 345 -11.04 20.76 24.54
C PRO A 345 -11.34 22.02 23.72
N ASP A 346 -11.09 23.21 24.29
CA ASP A 346 -11.24 24.50 23.61
C ASP A 346 -10.00 24.89 22.78
N LEU A 347 -8.92 24.10 22.83
CA LEU A 347 -7.72 24.33 22.03
C LEU A 347 -8.05 24.13 20.54
N ARG A 348 -7.81 25.18 19.75
CA ARG A 348 -7.99 25.16 18.29
C ARG A 348 -6.69 25.32 17.52
N SER A 349 -5.61 25.75 18.18
CA SER A 349 -4.30 25.97 17.56
C SER A 349 -3.20 25.33 18.40
N HIS A 350 -2.28 24.63 17.75
CA HIS A 350 -1.11 24.03 18.38
C HIS A 350 0.15 24.39 17.59
N VAL A 351 1.27 24.60 18.28
CA VAL A 351 2.52 25.06 17.68
C VAL A 351 3.59 24.02 17.91
N VAL A 352 4.26 23.61 16.83
CA VAL A 352 5.36 22.63 16.84
C VAL A 352 6.56 23.21 16.11
N ASP A 353 7.76 22.74 16.44
CA ASP A 353 9.01 23.25 15.90
C ASP A 353 9.68 22.23 14.99
N LEU A 354 9.73 22.53 13.69
CA LEU A 354 10.56 21.79 12.74
C LEU A 354 11.99 22.34 12.83
N ASN A 355 12.73 21.84 13.82
CA ASN A 355 14.10 22.26 14.10
C ASN A 355 15.11 21.55 13.18
N LEU A 356 16.04 22.31 12.61
CA LEU A 356 17.27 21.73 12.08
C LEU A 356 18.23 21.41 13.25
N PRO A 357 18.92 20.26 13.25
CA PRO A 357 19.83 19.92 14.35
C PRO A 357 20.88 21.02 14.56
N ARG A 358 21.01 21.51 15.80
CA ARG A 358 21.96 22.57 16.17
C ARG A 358 23.38 22.02 16.05
N SER A 359 24.18 22.57 15.12
CA SER A 359 25.61 22.27 15.03
C SER A 359 26.38 22.93 16.20
N THR A 360 26.27 22.38 17.40
CA THR A 360 27.05 22.83 18.55
C THR A 360 28.35 22.01 18.66
N GLY A 361 29.34 22.34 17.83
CA GLY A 361 30.74 21.93 18.03
C GLY A 361 31.05 20.45 17.80
N GLY A 362 31.95 20.17 16.85
CA GLY A 362 32.53 18.85 16.64
C GLY A 362 31.76 17.98 15.66
N PHE A 363 32.46 17.49 14.65
CA PHE A 363 32.00 16.53 13.66
C PHE A 363 31.58 15.24 14.37
N VAL A 364 30.27 14.94 14.43
CA VAL A 364 29.76 13.62 14.82
C VAL A 364 29.27 12.94 13.54
N PRO A 365 29.93 11.87 13.06
CA PRO A 365 29.41 11.06 11.95
C PRO A 365 28.15 10.35 12.45
N GLY A 366 26.99 10.66 11.88
CA GLY A 366 25.73 10.16 12.41
C GLY A 366 24.52 10.70 11.68
N HIS A 367 23.91 11.78 12.13
CA HIS A 367 22.56 12.16 11.70
C HIS A 367 22.44 13.69 11.56
N GLN A 368 22.66 14.22 10.36
CA GLN A 368 22.15 15.55 9.99
C GLN A 368 21.42 15.42 8.67
N MET A 369 20.09 15.40 8.72
CA MET A 369 19.27 15.48 7.51
C MET A 369 19.33 16.90 6.98
N SER A 370 19.58 17.06 5.68
CA SER A 370 19.46 18.37 5.04
C SER A 370 18.00 18.83 5.04
N HIS A 371 17.81 20.16 5.10
CA HIS A 371 16.50 20.82 5.08
C HIS A 371 15.60 20.28 3.95
N PHE A 372 16.17 20.09 2.75
CA PHE A 372 15.45 19.59 1.58
C PHE A 372 14.89 18.18 1.78
N VAL A 373 15.58 17.32 2.52
CA VAL A 373 15.10 15.96 2.80
C VAL A 373 13.93 16.00 3.78
N LEU A 374 14.00 16.85 4.81
CA LEU A 374 12.88 17.06 5.73
C LEU A 374 11.63 17.60 5.02
N GLU A 375 11.81 18.54 4.10
CA GLU A 375 10.70 19.05 3.27
C GLU A 375 10.07 17.95 2.41
N GLU A 376 10.88 17.14 1.73
CA GLU A 376 10.36 16.03 0.91
C GLU A 376 9.65 14.96 1.75
N VAL A 377 10.13 14.68 2.96
CA VAL A 377 9.43 13.78 3.90
C VAL A 377 8.09 14.39 4.31
N LEU A 378 8.07 15.67 4.69
CA LEU A 378 6.86 16.36 5.12
C LEU A 378 5.81 16.43 4.00
N ASP A 379 6.22 16.79 2.79
CA ASP A 379 5.33 16.85 1.63
C ASP A 379 4.82 15.46 1.25
N CYS A 380 5.68 14.43 1.25
CA CYS A 380 5.27 13.04 1.03
C CYS A 380 4.13 12.64 1.98
N MET A 381 4.29 12.98 3.26
CA MET A 381 3.31 12.72 4.29
C MET A 381 2.00 13.47 4.06
N PHE A 382 2.05 14.75 3.68
CA PHE A 382 0.85 15.54 3.36
C PHE A 382 0.03 14.89 2.24
N PHE A 383 0.66 14.43 1.17
CA PHE A 383 -0.06 13.87 0.03
C PHE A 383 -0.45 12.40 0.22
N ALA A 384 0.17 11.66 1.16
CA ALA A 384 -0.21 10.29 1.48
C ALA A 384 -1.39 10.22 2.48
N LEU A 385 -1.50 11.18 3.40
CA LEU A 385 -2.52 11.21 4.46
C LEU A 385 -3.96 10.98 3.95
N PRO A 386 -4.46 11.67 2.90
CA PRO A 386 -5.81 11.46 2.40
C PRO A 386 -6.02 10.03 1.88
N ILE A 387 -4.99 9.44 1.27
CA ILE A 387 -5.06 8.09 0.72
C ILE A 387 -5.14 7.07 1.85
N TRP A 388 -4.28 7.17 2.86
CA TRP A 388 -4.36 6.29 4.03
C TRP A 388 -5.65 6.47 4.82
N GLN A 389 -6.15 7.70 4.93
CA GLN A 389 -7.47 7.97 5.51
C GLN A 389 -8.58 7.23 4.77
N HIS A 390 -8.50 7.15 3.43
CA HIS A 390 -9.45 6.40 2.62
C HIS A 390 -9.28 4.88 2.78
N GLU A 391 -8.05 4.36 2.78
CA GLU A 391 -7.74 2.93 3.00
C GLU A 391 -8.27 2.43 4.35
N GLU A 392 -8.34 3.33 5.33
CA GLU A 392 -8.86 3.06 6.65
C GLU A 392 -10.33 3.43 6.83
N SER A 393 -11.04 3.77 5.75
CA SER A 393 -12.48 4.08 5.80
C SER A 393 -12.83 5.14 6.84
N ILE A 394 -11.94 6.15 6.99
CA ILE A 394 -12.11 7.27 7.93
C ILE A 394 -12.68 8.47 7.17
N GLY A 395 -13.91 8.83 7.50
CA GLY A 395 -14.60 9.99 6.93
C GLY A 395 -14.35 11.29 7.71
N ASP A 396 -14.92 12.38 7.20
CA ASP A 396 -15.15 13.64 7.91
C ASP A 396 -13.93 14.33 8.56
N ILE A 397 -12.74 14.06 8.03
CA ILE A 397 -11.57 14.91 8.21
C ILE A 397 -11.20 15.46 6.84
N SER A 398 -11.25 16.78 6.71
CA SER A 398 -10.70 17.53 5.59
C SER A 398 -9.35 18.14 5.99
N TRP A 399 -8.45 18.19 5.04
CA TRP A 399 -7.09 18.70 5.22
C TRP A 399 -6.88 19.94 4.37
N ALA A 400 -6.31 20.98 4.96
CA ALA A 400 -5.85 22.18 4.26
C ALA A 400 -4.40 22.44 4.66
N VAL A 401 -3.46 22.17 3.76
CA VAL A 401 -2.02 22.14 4.07
C VAL A 401 -1.25 23.17 3.26
N GLU A 402 -0.32 23.85 3.92
CA GLU A 402 0.68 24.67 3.25
C GLU A 402 1.86 23.79 2.82
N SER A 403 2.09 23.70 1.52
CA SER A 403 3.15 22.85 0.93
C SER A 403 3.88 23.61 -0.17
N HIS A 404 5.19 23.40 -0.25
CA HIS A 404 6.06 23.95 -1.29
C HIS A 404 6.42 22.90 -2.36
N ALA A 405 5.70 21.78 -2.37
CA ALA A 405 5.90 20.69 -3.32
C ALA A 405 5.56 21.09 -4.75
N VAL A 406 6.04 20.28 -5.69
CA VAL A 406 5.60 20.32 -7.09
C VAL A 406 4.25 19.59 -7.20
N PHE A 407 3.14 20.32 -7.24
CA PHE A 407 1.80 19.75 -7.19
C PHE A 407 1.47 18.77 -8.34
N GLU A 408 2.02 18.98 -9.53
CA GLU A 408 1.84 18.06 -10.67
C GLU A 408 2.32 16.64 -10.35
N ARG A 409 3.40 16.51 -9.58
CA ARG A 409 3.91 15.21 -9.12
C ARG A 409 2.93 14.57 -8.14
N SER A 410 2.44 15.34 -7.18
CA SER A 410 1.50 14.87 -6.15
C SER A 410 0.15 14.45 -6.74
N LYS A 411 -0.30 15.12 -7.81
CA LYS A 411 -1.54 14.80 -8.53
C LYS A 411 -1.55 13.35 -9.03
N SER A 412 -0.42 12.86 -9.55
CA SER A 412 -0.28 11.50 -10.05
C SER A 412 -0.59 10.40 -9.02
N LEU A 413 -0.51 10.70 -7.72
CA LEU A 413 -0.90 9.75 -6.66
C LEU A 413 -2.39 9.40 -6.70
N TYR A 414 -3.22 10.32 -7.15
CA TYR A 414 -4.68 10.21 -7.12
C TYR A 414 -5.27 9.78 -8.48
N GLU A 415 -4.53 9.97 -9.58
CA GLU A 415 -5.02 9.74 -10.94
C GLU A 415 -5.32 8.27 -11.27
N ASP A 416 -4.62 7.34 -10.64
CA ASP A 416 -4.81 5.89 -10.89
C ASP A 416 -6.18 5.40 -10.41
N ASN A 417 -6.86 6.14 -9.53
CA ASN A 417 -8.15 5.76 -8.96
C ASN A 417 -9.20 6.89 -9.07
N ARG A 418 -9.53 7.30 -10.30
CA ARG A 418 -10.58 8.31 -10.57
C ARG A 418 -11.99 7.92 -10.11
N ARG A 419 -12.21 6.65 -9.76
CA ARG A 419 -13.47 6.18 -9.15
C ARG A 419 -13.61 6.67 -7.71
N VAL A 420 -12.48 6.80 -7.00
CA VAL A 420 -12.44 7.31 -5.62
C VAL A 420 -12.16 8.81 -5.61
N TRP A 421 -11.25 9.28 -6.45
CA TRP A 421 -10.77 10.66 -6.37
C TRP A 421 -11.35 11.53 -7.49
N ASP A 422 -11.84 12.70 -7.10
CA ASP A 422 -12.21 13.79 -7.98
C ASP A 422 -11.12 14.86 -7.91
N ILE A 423 -10.46 15.11 -9.03
CA ILE A 423 -9.40 16.09 -9.16
C ILE A 423 -9.89 17.10 -10.21
N PRO A 424 -10.27 18.31 -9.80
CA PRO A 424 -10.69 19.34 -10.74
C PRO A 424 -9.57 19.63 -11.75
N ASN A 425 -9.94 19.84 -13.02
CA ASN A 425 -8.95 19.98 -14.10
C ASN A 425 -8.26 21.36 -14.16
N ASP A 426 -8.59 22.31 -13.27
CA ASP A 426 -8.39 23.75 -13.52
C ASP A 426 -7.83 24.56 -12.33
N ASP A 427 -7.20 23.91 -11.34
CA ASP A 427 -6.77 24.60 -10.10
C ASP A 427 -5.43 25.36 -10.23
N GLY A 428 -4.86 25.44 -11.44
CA GLY A 428 -3.57 26.08 -11.70
C GLY A 428 -2.36 25.24 -11.23
N PRO A 429 -1.12 25.64 -11.60
CA PRO A 429 0.08 24.87 -11.25
C PRO A 429 0.46 24.96 -9.75
N ASP A 430 -0.15 25.88 -9.01
CA ASP A 430 0.26 26.26 -7.65
C ASP A 430 -0.68 25.75 -6.55
N ALA A 431 -1.64 24.88 -6.89
CA ALA A 431 -2.53 24.26 -5.92
C ALA A 431 -2.89 22.82 -6.30
N LEU A 432 -3.28 22.04 -5.29
CA LEU A 432 -3.88 20.73 -5.48
C LEU A 432 -5.16 20.63 -4.66
N ILE A 433 -6.27 20.37 -5.34
CA ILE A 433 -7.54 20.03 -4.72
C ILE A 433 -7.89 18.59 -5.07
N VAL A 434 -8.12 17.79 -4.05
CA VAL A 434 -8.60 16.42 -4.23
C VAL A 434 -9.82 16.23 -3.36
N LYS A 435 -10.87 15.67 -3.95
CA LYS A 435 -12.09 15.29 -3.23
C LYS A 435 -12.28 13.79 -3.28
N ASN A 436 -12.46 13.18 -2.12
CA ASN A 436 -12.87 11.80 -2.03
C ASN A 436 -14.36 11.69 -2.39
N ARG A 437 -14.71 10.90 -3.41
CA ARG A 437 -16.10 10.70 -3.87
C ARG A 437 -16.94 9.87 -2.91
N VAL A 438 -16.30 9.05 -2.08
CA VAL A 438 -16.94 8.14 -1.12
C VAL A 438 -17.29 8.89 0.16
N SER A 439 -16.28 9.37 0.90
CA SER A 439 -16.51 10.13 2.14
C SER A 439 -16.97 11.57 1.90
N GLY A 440 -16.73 12.10 0.70
CA GLY A 440 -16.91 13.51 0.40
C GLY A 440 -15.83 14.42 1.00
N THR A 441 -14.84 13.91 1.74
CA THR A 441 -13.77 14.71 2.36
C THR A 441 -12.90 15.38 1.31
N CYS A 442 -12.27 16.50 1.68
CA CYS A 442 -11.43 17.28 0.80
C CYS A 442 -10.01 17.39 1.36
N PHE A 443 -9.04 17.28 0.45
CA PHE A 443 -7.67 17.67 0.67
C PHE A 443 -7.36 18.88 -0.22
N PHE A 444 -6.80 19.92 0.40
CA PHE A 444 -6.36 21.13 -0.27
C PHE A 444 -4.89 21.39 0.08
N ALA A 445 -4.06 21.63 -0.92
CA ALA A 445 -2.68 22.07 -0.73
C ALA A 445 -2.36 23.28 -1.61
N ASN A 446 -1.63 24.25 -1.05
CA ASN A 446 -1.16 25.45 -1.74
C ASN A 446 0.07 26.02 -1.02
N ASP A 447 0.86 26.85 -1.69
CA ASP A 447 2.08 27.44 -1.13
C ASP A 447 1.85 28.75 -0.35
N ASN A 448 0.60 29.24 -0.30
CA ASN A 448 0.20 30.45 0.39
C ASN A 448 -0.66 30.15 1.62
N MET A 449 -0.12 30.41 2.81
CA MET A 449 -0.80 30.19 4.09
C MET A 449 -2.16 30.89 4.23
N GLU A 450 -2.35 32.07 3.65
CA GLU A 450 -3.59 32.84 3.74
C GLU A 450 -4.69 32.17 2.89
N THR A 451 -4.32 31.66 1.72
CA THR A 451 -5.20 30.86 0.86
C THR A 451 -5.61 29.56 1.56
N VAL A 452 -4.65 28.83 2.14
CA VAL A 452 -4.90 27.58 2.89
C VAL A 452 -5.84 27.83 4.07
N ALA A 453 -5.58 28.88 4.86
CA ALA A 453 -6.43 29.25 5.98
C ALA A 453 -7.87 29.58 5.53
N SER A 454 -8.01 30.41 4.50
CA SER A 454 -9.31 30.83 3.97
C SER A 454 -10.14 29.67 3.42
N ILE A 455 -9.52 28.78 2.64
CA ILE A 455 -10.21 27.60 2.07
C ILE A 455 -10.62 26.63 3.18
N GLY A 456 -9.76 26.43 4.18
CA GLY A 456 -10.12 25.65 5.36
C GLY A 456 -11.35 26.21 6.10
N GLU A 457 -11.48 27.53 6.23
CA GLU A 457 -12.67 28.16 6.82
C GLU A 457 -13.91 27.97 5.95
N HIS A 458 -13.77 28.19 4.64
CA HIS A 458 -14.87 28.06 3.71
C HIS A 458 -15.42 26.62 3.73
N ARG A 459 -14.52 25.63 3.75
CA ARG A 459 -14.90 24.23 3.88
C ARG A 459 -15.63 23.94 5.19
N ALA A 460 -15.09 24.42 6.30
CA ALA A 460 -15.69 24.23 7.62
C ALA A 460 -17.09 24.85 7.72
N LYS A 461 -17.31 26.03 7.12
CA LYS A 461 -18.64 26.68 7.01
C LYS A 461 -19.60 25.89 6.12
N ALA A 462 -19.11 25.37 5.00
CA ALA A 462 -19.92 24.57 4.08
C ALA A 462 -20.29 23.20 4.65
N ARG A 463 -19.49 22.66 5.58
CA ARG A 463 -19.70 21.36 6.23
C ARG A 463 -19.44 21.42 7.73
N PRO A 464 -20.43 21.89 8.52
CA PRO A 464 -20.28 22.03 9.98
C PRO A 464 -20.00 20.73 10.74
N ASN A 465 -20.40 19.58 10.18
CA ASN A 465 -20.20 18.26 10.79
C ASN A 465 -18.82 17.64 10.48
N GLU A 466 -18.05 18.28 9.60
CA GLU A 466 -16.73 17.81 9.20
C GLU A 466 -15.65 18.55 9.99
N THR A 467 -14.61 17.83 10.40
CA THR A 467 -13.42 18.48 10.97
C THR A 467 -12.53 18.98 9.85
N VAL A 468 -12.06 20.22 9.96
CA VAL A 468 -11.00 20.73 9.08
C VAL A 468 -9.71 20.88 9.87
N ILE A 469 -8.69 20.10 9.51
CA ILE A 469 -7.34 20.25 10.04
C ILE A 469 -6.52 21.08 9.05
N ARG A 470 -6.01 22.21 9.53
CA ARG A 470 -5.06 23.07 8.83
C ARG A 470 -3.66 22.75 9.27
N VAL A 471 -2.74 22.70 8.33
CA VAL A 471 -1.30 22.68 8.63
C VAL A 471 -0.67 23.89 7.97
N LEU A 472 -0.21 24.85 8.78
CA LEU A 472 0.37 26.12 8.32
C LEU A 472 1.84 26.20 8.76
N ARG A 473 2.69 26.77 7.91
CA ARG A 473 4.15 26.87 8.12
C ARG A 473 4.53 28.32 8.41
N ALA A 474 4.99 28.58 9.62
CA ALA A 474 5.54 29.86 10.02
C ALA A 474 7.07 29.84 9.89
N THR A 475 7.63 30.73 9.08
CA THR A 475 9.08 30.96 9.03
C THR A 475 9.44 32.22 9.82
N ALA A 476 10.68 32.33 10.31
CA ALA A 476 11.14 33.50 11.07
C ALA A 476 11.28 34.79 10.22
N ASN A 477 10.82 34.76 8.97
CA ASN A 477 10.84 35.88 8.03
C ASN A 477 9.81 36.95 8.44
N GLU A 478 10.27 38.20 8.57
CA GLU A 478 9.44 39.33 8.99
C GLU A 478 8.32 39.64 8.01
N SER A 479 8.50 39.36 6.72
CA SER A 479 7.51 39.67 5.70
C SER A 479 6.18 38.93 5.90
N TRP A 480 6.20 37.82 6.66
CA TRP A 480 5.01 37.03 6.97
C TRP A 480 4.34 37.41 8.30
N ALA A 481 4.97 38.30 9.09
CA ALA A 481 4.50 38.60 10.45
C ALA A 481 3.06 39.14 10.47
N ASP A 482 2.71 40.01 9.53
CA ASP A 482 1.34 40.56 9.46
C ASP A 482 0.32 39.51 9.02
N THR A 483 0.67 38.63 8.08
CA THR A 483 -0.19 37.53 7.65
C THR A 483 -0.42 36.54 8.80
N ILE A 484 0.64 36.15 9.51
CA ILE A 484 0.55 35.30 10.71
C ILE A 484 -0.35 35.96 11.76
N ARG A 485 -0.18 37.25 12.05
CA ARG A 485 -1.07 37.98 12.99
C ARG A 485 -2.52 37.89 12.55
N ARG A 486 -2.81 38.22 11.28
CA ARG A 486 -4.19 38.21 10.75
C ARG A 486 -4.85 36.85 10.91
N ILE A 487 -4.14 35.76 10.59
CA ILE A 487 -4.68 34.41 10.70
C ILE A 487 -4.84 34.00 12.17
N ALA A 488 -3.81 34.22 13.00
CA ALA A 488 -3.77 33.74 14.38
C ALA A 488 -4.69 34.49 15.35
N THR A 489 -5.09 35.74 15.05
CA THR A 489 -5.98 36.54 15.91
C THR A 489 -7.42 36.62 15.41
N LYS A 490 -7.74 35.94 14.31
CA LYS A 490 -9.08 35.96 13.71
C LYS A 490 -10.12 35.36 14.67
N GLN A 491 -11.22 36.08 14.88
CA GLN A 491 -12.26 35.71 15.87
C GLN A 491 -13.41 34.89 15.28
N ASP A 492 -13.67 34.97 13.97
CA ASP A 492 -14.81 34.33 13.29
C ASP A 492 -14.45 32.98 12.63
N VAL A 493 -13.47 32.28 13.22
CA VAL A 493 -13.05 30.96 12.76
C VAL A 493 -14.08 29.91 13.23
N PRO A 494 -14.63 29.08 12.34
CA PRO A 494 -15.58 28.03 12.74
C PRO A 494 -15.01 27.06 13.78
N ASP A 495 -15.85 26.60 14.71
CA ASP A 495 -15.43 25.74 15.83
C ASP A 495 -14.87 24.38 15.41
N ASN A 496 -15.23 23.90 14.22
CA ASN A 496 -14.74 22.65 13.63
C ASN A 496 -13.41 22.79 12.87
N VAL A 497 -12.71 23.91 13.05
CA VAL A 497 -11.37 24.15 12.48
C VAL A 497 -10.30 23.96 13.55
N TYR A 498 -9.30 23.16 13.22
CA TYR A 498 -8.11 22.93 14.03
C TYR A 498 -6.87 23.31 13.23
N THR A 499 -5.91 24.01 13.83
CA THR A 499 -4.72 24.50 13.14
C THR A 499 -3.45 24.00 13.82
N LEU A 500 -2.67 23.19 13.13
CA LEU A 500 -1.30 22.85 13.47
C LEU A 500 -0.36 23.87 12.80
N TRP A 501 0.33 24.66 13.61
CA TRP A 501 1.37 25.58 13.17
C TRP A 501 2.74 24.92 13.28
N ILE A 502 3.42 24.81 12.16
CA ILE A 502 4.81 24.34 12.08
C ILE A 502 5.71 25.56 12.02
N ARG A 503 6.48 25.82 13.08
CA ARG A 503 7.56 26.81 13.05
C ARG A 503 8.77 26.18 12.40
N GLU A 504 9.18 26.73 11.27
CA GLU A 504 10.23 26.18 10.44
C GLU A 504 11.47 27.08 10.44
N GLU A 505 12.60 26.48 10.78
CA GLU A 505 13.90 27.14 10.70
C GLU A 505 14.48 27.06 9.29
N VAL A 506 14.26 28.10 8.49
CA VAL A 506 14.88 28.23 7.16
C VAL A 506 16.22 28.96 7.30
N PRO A 507 17.34 28.45 6.76
CA PRO A 507 18.68 29.02 6.94
C PRO A 507 18.82 30.53 6.63
N LEU A 508 17.98 31.06 5.73
CA LEU A 508 17.97 32.47 5.32
C LEU A 508 16.89 33.33 6.01
N CYS A 509 15.92 32.73 6.67
CA CYS A 509 14.79 33.45 7.29
C CYS A 509 14.98 33.68 8.79
N GLY A 510 15.99 33.04 9.40
CA GLY A 510 16.29 33.15 10.82
C GLY A 510 15.77 31.98 11.63
N ARG A 511 15.72 32.15 12.96
CA ARG A 511 15.37 31.09 13.92
C ARG A 511 14.32 31.58 14.89
N PHE A 512 13.57 30.64 15.45
CA PHE A 512 12.62 30.92 16.51
C PHE A 512 13.26 30.74 17.89
N ASN A 513 12.86 31.58 18.84
CA ASN A 513 13.15 31.30 20.24
C ASN A 513 12.26 30.13 20.71
N PRO A 514 12.74 29.29 21.64
CA PRO A 514 11.93 28.24 22.24
C PRO A 514 10.63 28.81 22.82
N PRO A 515 9.48 28.14 22.61
CA PRO A 515 8.20 28.67 23.05
C PRO A 515 8.10 28.61 24.58
N ARG A 516 7.55 29.66 25.19
CA ARG A 516 7.29 29.77 26.64
C ARG A 516 5.81 29.54 26.91
N GLU A 517 5.48 28.92 28.04
CA GLU A 517 4.10 28.56 28.37
C GLU A 517 3.15 29.76 28.39
N GLN A 518 3.58 30.89 28.94
CA GLN A 518 2.75 32.10 29.12
C GLN A 518 2.57 32.93 27.84
N GLN A 519 3.21 32.56 26.72
CA GLN A 519 3.08 33.31 25.47
C GLN A 519 1.73 33.08 24.81
N SER A 520 1.16 34.17 24.28
CA SER A 520 0.06 34.10 23.32
C SER A 520 0.48 33.37 22.05
N LEU A 521 -0.50 32.90 21.26
CA LEU A 521 -0.24 32.22 19.99
C LEU A 521 0.63 33.09 19.05
N VAL A 522 0.29 34.37 18.91
CA VAL A 522 1.04 35.32 18.09
C VAL A 522 2.48 35.48 18.58
N GLU A 523 2.68 35.58 19.90
CA GLU A 523 4.03 35.66 20.46
C GLU A 523 4.82 34.39 20.15
N LYS A 524 4.24 33.20 20.31
CA LYS A 524 4.93 31.94 19.96
C LYS A 524 5.33 31.90 18.48
N LEU A 525 4.46 32.36 17.58
CA LEU A 525 4.68 32.32 16.13
C LEU A 525 5.62 33.42 15.60
N LEU A 526 5.86 34.48 16.37
CA LEU A 526 6.71 35.62 15.95
C LEU A 526 7.95 35.83 16.83
N ASP A 527 8.11 35.06 17.92
CA ASP A 527 9.27 35.14 18.80
C ASP A 527 10.49 34.51 18.13
N ARG A 528 11.30 35.37 17.52
CA ARG A 528 12.47 35.00 16.72
C ARG A 528 13.77 35.51 17.33
N GLU A 529 14.85 34.79 17.08
CA GLU A 529 16.20 35.24 17.41
C GLU A 529 16.51 36.56 16.67
N ARG A 530 17.06 37.55 17.39
CA ARG A 530 17.56 38.76 16.76
C ARG A 530 18.89 38.46 16.08
N ILE A 531 18.83 38.18 14.79
CA ILE A 531 20.03 38.01 13.97
C ILE A 531 20.41 39.37 13.41
N SER A 532 21.67 39.80 13.58
CA SER A 532 22.11 41.06 12.99
C SER A 532 22.07 40.98 11.46
N HIS A 533 21.81 42.10 10.78
CA HIS A 533 21.86 42.14 9.31
C HIS A 533 23.20 41.64 8.76
N THR A 534 24.29 41.90 9.50
CA THR A 534 25.63 41.41 9.21
C THR A 534 25.71 39.89 9.26
N ASP A 535 25.13 39.25 10.29
CA ASP A 535 25.12 37.78 10.40
C ASP A 535 24.29 37.12 9.30
N LEU A 536 23.16 37.72 8.89
CA LEU A 536 22.36 37.28 7.74
C LEU A 536 23.17 37.36 6.44
N LEU A 537 23.87 38.48 6.20
CA LEU A 537 24.76 38.65 5.05
C LEU A 537 25.91 37.65 5.05
N LEU A 538 26.54 37.42 6.20
CA LEU A 538 27.64 36.46 6.34
C LEU A 538 27.15 35.03 6.06
N ARG A 539 25.99 34.63 6.59
CA ARG A 539 25.36 33.34 6.30
C ARG A 539 25.01 33.19 4.82
N ALA A 540 24.44 34.23 4.19
CA ALA A 540 24.13 34.21 2.76
C ALA A 540 25.39 34.07 1.87
N LEU A 541 26.55 34.49 2.37
CA LEU A 541 27.85 34.34 1.71
C LEU A 541 28.60 33.06 2.11
N GLY A 542 28.02 32.20 2.95
CA GLY A 542 28.67 30.99 3.46
C GLY A 542 29.82 31.26 4.44
N LYS A 543 29.87 32.44 5.07
CA LYS A 543 30.90 32.84 6.04
C LYS A 543 30.34 32.78 7.47
N THR A 544 31.10 32.27 8.43
CA THR A 544 30.74 32.34 9.86
C THR A 544 31.38 33.58 10.52
N PRO A 545 30.72 34.20 11.51
CA PRO A 545 31.26 35.37 12.22
C PRO A 545 32.60 35.12 12.91
N ALA A 546 32.85 33.88 13.36
CA ALA A 546 34.09 33.47 14.01
C ALA A 546 35.33 33.60 13.11
N ASN A 547 35.16 33.50 11.79
CA ASN A 547 36.27 33.61 10.82
C ASN A 547 36.76 35.06 10.62
N ILE A 548 36.08 36.05 11.21
CA ILE A 548 36.42 37.48 11.06
C ILE A 548 37.10 38.03 12.32
N LEU A 549 36.83 37.45 13.49
CA LEU A 549 37.27 38.00 14.78
C LEU A 549 38.62 37.45 15.29
N HIS A 550 39.20 36.45 14.62
CA HIS A 550 40.56 35.99 14.88
C HIS A 550 41.40 36.01 13.61
N PRO A 551 42.06 37.13 13.28
CA PRO A 551 43.17 37.10 12.34
C PRO A 551 44.32 36.40 13.07
N ARG A 552 44.38 35.06 13.01
CA ARG A 552 45.67 34.40 13.19
C ARG A 552 46.51 34.81 11.99
N GLU A 553 47.72 35.27 12.29
CA GLU A 553 48.82 35.54 11.36
C GLU A 553 49.10 34.27 10.54
N ALA A 554 48.28 34.03 9.53
CA ALA A 554 48.62 33.22 8.39
C ALA A 554 49.22 34.21 7.38
N SER A 555 50.51 34.02 7.13
CA SER A 555 51.24 34.64 6.03
C SER A 555 50.37 34.78 4.80
N PHE A 556 50.30 36.00 4.27
CA PHE A 556 49.89 36.27 2.90
C PHE A 556 50.84 35.51 1.96
N GLU A 557 50.54 34.24 1.69
CA GLU A 557 50.70 33.72 0.35
C GLU A 557 49.39 34.05 -0.37
N GLU A 558 49.47 34.99 -1.30
CA GLU A 558 48.38 35.29 -2.21
C GLU A 558 48.14 34.04 -3.06
N ASP A 559 47.15 33.24 -2.68
CA ASP A 559 46.53 32.26 -3.58
C ASP A 559 45.76 33.03 -4.68
N GLU A 560 46.51 33.61 -5.62
CA GLU A 560 46.00 34.11 -6.90
C GLU A 560 45.50 32.96 -7.81
N GLU A 561 45.63 31.69 -7.41
CA GLU A 561 45.24 30.55 -8.24
C GLU A 561 43.73 30.24 -8.23
N ASP A 562 42.93 30.67 -7.26
CA ASP A 562 41.49 30.31 -7.20
C ASP A 562 40.52 31.35 -7.79
N GLN A 563 40.98 32.56 -8.13
CA GLN A 563 40.14 33.59 -8.78
C GLN A 563 40.36 33.70 -10.29
N GLN A 564 41.35 33.00 -10.85
CA GLN A 564 41.63 33.01 -12.29
C GLN A 564 41.17 31.73 -13.02
N VAL A 565 40.80 30.66 -12.31
CA VAL A 565 40.39 29.38 -12.90
C VAL A 565 38.90 29.32 -13.30
N ASP A 566 38.01 30.14 -12.74
CA ASP A 566 36.56 30.07 -13.07
C ASP A 566 36.09 31.01 -14.20
N ARG A 567 37.01 31.75 -14.85
CA ARG A 567 36.68 32.49 -16.09
C ARG A 567 36.95 31.68 -17.36
N SER A 568 37.71 30.59 -17.29
CA SER A 568 38.11 29.78 -18.45
C SER A 568 37.23 28.55 -18.68
N LEU A 569 36.50 28.07 -17.67
CA LEU A 569 35.58 26.95 -17.82
C LEU A 569 34.17 27.50 -18.06
N GLY A 570 33.71 27.43 -19.31
CA GLY A 570 32.45 27.99 -19.79
C GLY A 570 31.18 27.34 -19.21
N PHE A 571 31.08 27.15 -17.89
CA PHE A 571 29.96 26.53 -17.17
C PHE A 571 29.37 27.49 -16.12
N MET A 572 28.09 27.29 -15.79
CA MET A 572 27.33 28.03 -14.78
C MET A 572 26.39 27.04 -14.06
N LYS A 573 26.19 27.22 -12.76
CA LYS A 573 25.23 26.43 -11.97
C LYS A 573 23.82 27.01 -12.13
N CYS A 574 22.85 26.18 -12.52
CA CYS A 574 21.45 26.59 -12.61
C CYS A 574 20.83 26.72 -11.22
N ALA A 575 20.16 27.83 -10.91
CA ALA A 575 19.49 28.06 -9.63
C ALA A 575 18.28 27.15 -9.39
N SER A 576 17.67 26.64 -10.46
CA SER A 576 16.47 25.80 -10.39
C SER A 576 16.81 24.30 -10.35
N CYS A 577 17.72 23.82 -11.19
CA CYS A 577 18.10 22.39 -11.19
C CYS A 577 19.44 22.09 -10.52
N SER A 578 20.17 23.10 -10.04
CA SER A 578 21.50 22.97 -9.42
C SER A 578 22.58 22.29 -10.27
N VAL A 579 22.31 21.99 -11.55
CA VAL A 579 23.27 21.38 -12.48
C VAL A 579 24.25 22.45 -12.98
N ARG A 580 25.56 22.14 -12.97
CA ARG A 580 26.58 22.90 -13.72
C ARG A 580 26.40 22.60 -15.20
N LYS A 581 25.88 23.58 -15.95
CA LYS A 581 25.68 23.48 -17.40
C LYS A 581 26.58 24.47 -18.12
N SER A 582 26.86 24.23 -19.39
CA SER A 582 27.64 25.20 -20.18
C SER A 582 26.90 26.55 -20.23
N ARG A 583 27.63 27.67 -20.36
CA ARG A 583 27.04 29.01 -20.51
C ARG A 583 26.07 29.07 -21.69
N ALA A 584 26.24 28.21 -22.71
CA ALA A 584 25.33 28.09 -23.85
C ALA A 584 23.90 27.71 -23.44
N SER A 585 23.76 26.91 -22.37
CA SER A 585 22.49 26.48 -21.78
C SER A 585 21.76 27.60 -21.02
N PHE A 586 22.31 28.80 -20.93
CA PHE A 586 21.68 29.98 -20.32
C PHE A 586 21.38 31.04 -21.38
N SER A 587 20.27 31.78 -21.22
CA SER A 587 19.95 32.93 -22.09
C SER A 587 20.93 34.09 -21.89
N LYS A 588 21.00 35.03 -22.83
CA LYS A 588 21.93 36.19 -22.72
C LYS A 588 21.69 37.00 -21.44
N ASN A 589 20.45 37.13 -21.00
CA ASN A 589 20.10 37.83 -19.76
C ASN A 589 20.55 37.03 -18.52
N GLN A 590 20.32 35.71 -18.52
CA GLN A 590 20.70 34.83 -17.40
C GLN A 590 22.21 34.71 -17.22
N ARG A 591 23.01 34.84 -18.30
CA ARG A 591 24.49 34.87 -18.23
C ARG A 591 25.06 36.12 -17.56
N ARG A 592 24.26 37.19 -17.45
CA ARG A 592 24.64 38.49 -16.85
C ARG A 592 24.18 38.61 -15.40
N THR A 593 23.26 37.75 -14.95
CA THR A 593 22.86 37.66 -13.54
C THR A 593 24.06 37.21 -12.69
N LYS A 594 24.47 38.03 -11.71
CA LYS A 594 25.56 37.67 -10.79
C LYS A 594 25.05 36.64 -9.77
N GLY A 595 25.70 35.47 -9.67
CA GLY A 595 25.48 34.51 -8.60
C GLY A 595 24.24 33.59 -8.74
N ALA A 596 23.82 33.04 -7.59
CA ALA A 596 22.96 31.87 -7.38
C ALA A 596 21.51 31.92 -7.92
N LEU A 597 21.18 32.87 -8.80
CA LEU A 597 19.83 33.09 -9.34
C LEU A 597 19.70 32.79 -10.84
N ALA A 598 20.79 32.42 -11.52
CA ALA A 598 20.76 32.15 -12.96
C ALA A 598 20.03 30.82 -13.28
N ARG A 599 18.96 30.83 -14.07
CA ARG A 599 18.25 29.61 -14.50
C ARG A 599 18.65 29.20 -15.93
N CYS A 600 18.83 27.90 -16.17
CA CYS A 600 19.11 27.37 -17.50
C CYS A 600 17.85 27.39 -18.37
N LYS A 601 18.01 27.39 -19.70
CA LYS A 601 16.90 27.48 -20.67
C LYS A 601 15.84 26.39 -20.46
N GLU A 602 16.27 25.18 -20.14
CA GLU A 602 15.34 24.07 -19.85
C GLU A 602 14.46 24.41 -18.63
N CYS A 603 15.05 24.84 -17.51
CA CYS A 603 14.29 25.22 -16.30
C CYS A 603 13.55 26.56 -16.40
N ILE A 604 13.62 27.25 -17.53
CA ILE A 604 12.84 28.46 -17.82
C ILE A 604 11.62 28.11 -18.69
N HIS A 605 11.70 27.01 -19.46
CA HIS A 605 10.71 26.64 -20.46
C HIS A 605 10.01 25.30 -20.19
N GLY A 606 10.51 24.51 -19.24
CA GLY A 606 9.84 23.38 -18.62
C GLY A 606 9.64 23.68 -17.16
#